data_AF-A0A7U9NAE1-F1
#
_entry.id   AF-A0A7U9NAE1-F1
#
_cell.length_a   1.000
_cell.length_b   1.000
_cell.length_c   1.000
_cell.angle_alpha   90.00
_cell.angle_beta   90.00
_cell.angle_gamma   90.00
#
_symmetry.space_group_name_H-M   'P 1'
#
loop_
_entity.id
_entity.type
_entity.pdbx_description
1 polymer ?
#
loop_
_entity_poly.entity_id
_entity_poly.type
_entity_poly.pdbx_seq_one_letter_code
_entity_poly.pdbx_strand_id
1 'polypeptide(L)'
;MLKEILKKTLIFAAVIILVVFFFSFLLIGMTPEIMLVFEIFILSFFVNVIQHLVKQVICAHFLINVMIEYFSISIFVFLYGYFVEWFFKSNWWMAFVYVAIVYVPAYFLDMAVVKKDIHYINAQLEERRKNNEKI
;
A
#
# COMPACT_ATOMS: atom_id res chain seq x y z
N MET A 1 2.55 -16.99 8.65
CA MET A 1 1.18 -17.49 8.82
C MET A 1 0.17 -16.36 8.97
N LEU A 2 0.09 -15.65 10.10
CA LEU A 2 -0.92 -14.59 10.32
C LEU A 2 -0.95 -13.48 9.25
N LYS A 3 0.22 -12.94 8.85
CA LYS A 3 0.31 -11.96 7.76
C LYS A 3 -0.18 -12.49 6.42
N GLU A 4 0.16 -13.73 6.08
CA GLU A 4 -0.19 -14.30 4.78
C GLU A 4 -1.70 -14.53 4.68
N ILE A 5 -2.30 -14.97 5.79
CA ILE A 5 -3.75 -15.05 5.95
C ILE A 5 -4.35 -13.64 5.82
N LEU A 6 -3.87 -12.65 6.57
CA LEU A 6 -4.37 -11.28 6.51
C LEU A 6 -4.27 -10.69 5.09
N LYS A 7 -3.13 -10.85 4.43
CA LYS A 7 -2.91 -10.39 3.04
C LYS A 7 -3.88 -11.06 2.08
N LYS A 8 -4.03 -12.40 2.16
CA LYS A 8 -4.98 -13.14 1.31
C LYS A 8 -6.42 -12.69 1.59
N THR A 9 -6.81 -12.53 2.85
CA THR A 9 -8.15 -12.06 3.23
C THR A 9 -8.43 -10.66 2.69
N LEU A 10 -7.50 -9.71 2.82
CA LEU A 10 -7.66 -8.35 2.28
C LEU A 10 -7.77 -8.35 0.75
N ILE A 11 -6.95 -9.16 0.06
CA ILE A 11 -7.02 -9.31 -1.39
C ILE A 11 -8.37 -9.91 -1.80
N PHE A 12 -8.81 -10.99 -1.15
CA PHE A 12 -10.11 -11.61 -1.44
C PHE A 12 -11.26 -10.64 -1.17
N ALA A 13 -11.23 -9.91 -0.07
CA ALA A 13 -12.25 -8.89 0.23
C ALA A 13 -12.28 -7.80 -0.86
N ALA A 14 -11.13 -7.27 -1.26
CA ALA A 14 -11.04 -6.28 -2.33
C ALA A 14 -11.59 -6.81 -3.66
N VAL A 15 -11.25 -8.05 -4.03
CA VAL A 15 -11.76 -8.69 -5.26
C VAL A 15 -13.27 -8.91 -5.19
N ILE A 16 -13.81 -9.39 -4.06
CA ILE A 16 -15.24 -9.60 -3.87
C ILE A 16 -16.00 -8.26 -3.98
N ILE A 17 -15.52 -7.22 -3.30
CA ILE A 17 -16.11 -5.87 -3.39
C ILE A 17 -16.09 -5.40 -4.84
N LEU A 18 -14.95 -5.50 -5.53
CA LEU A 18 -14.84 -5.08 -6.93
C LEU A 18 -15.83 -5.82 -7.83
N VAL A 19 -15.95 -7.15 -7.69
CA VAL A 19 -16.87 -7.96 -8.50
C VAL A 19 -18.33 -7.58 -8.22
N VAL A 20 -18.71 -7.46 -6.95
CA VAL A 20 -20.09 -7.08 -6.57
C VAL A 20 -20.44 -5.72 -7.16
N PHE A 21 -19.58 -4.71 -6.97
CA PHE A 21 -19.82 -3.36 -7.48
C PHE A 21 -19.76 -3.29 -9.01
N PHE A 22 -18.96 -4.14 -9.67
CA PHE A 22 -18.95 -4.27 -11.12
C PHE A 22 -20.27 -4.83 -11.67
N PHE A 23 -20.84 -5.85 -11.02
CA PHE A 23 -22.17 -6.35 -11.39
C PHE A 23 -23.27 -5.32 -11.09
N SER A 24 -23.18 -4.61 -9.95
CA SER A 24 -24.11 -3.50 -9.64
C SER A 24 -24.05 -2.40 -10.69
N PHE A 25 -22.86 -2.05 -11.18
CA PHE A 25 -22.68 -1.11 -12.28
C PHE A 25 -23.38 -1.56 -13.56
N LEU A 26 -23.29 -2.85 -13.92
CA LEU A 26 -23.96 -3.39 -15.11
C LEU A 26 -25.50 -3.40 -15.01
N LEU A 27 -26.05 -3.56 -13.81
CA LEU A 27 -27.50 -3.66 -13.59
C LEU A 27 -28.19 -2.32 -13.34
N ILE A 28 -27.58 -1.45 -12.54
CA ILE A 28 -28.18 -0.22 -12.03
C ILE A 28 -27.53 1.04 -12.65
N GLY A 29 -26.35 0.88 -13.28
CA GLY A 29 -25.56 2.00 -13.82
C GLY A 29 -24.62 2.60 -12.77
N MET A 30 -24.07 3.78 -13.08
CA MET A 30 -23.13 4.49 -12.20
C MET A 30 -23.88 5.28 -11.12
N THR A 31 -23.81 4.82 -9.86
CA THR A 31 -24.24 5.61 -8.69
C THR A 31 -23.03 6.26 -8.01
N PRO A 32 -23.21 7.28 -7.15
CA PRO A 32 -22.11 7.91 -6.42
C PRO A 32 -21.29 6.92 -5.59
N GLU A 33 -21.94 5.91 -4.99
CA GLU A 33 -21.28 4.89 -4.18
C GLU A 33 -20.44 3.94 -5.04
N ILE A 34 -20.97 3.54 -6.20
CA ILE A 34 -20.26 2.68 -7.16
C ILE A 34 -19.04 3.43 -7.71
N MET A 35 -19.21 4.69 -8.06
CA MET A 35 -18.15 5.57 -8.56
C MET A 35 -17.00 5.66 -7.54
N LEU A 36 -17.32 5.92 -6.26
CA LEU A 36 -16.35 5.98 -5.19
C LEU A 36 -15.54 4.68 -5.01
N VAL A 37 -16.17 3.51 -5.16
CA VAL A 37 -15.45 2.22 -5.10
C VAL A 37 -14.42 2.10 -6.23
N PHE A 38 -14.79 2.46 -7.46
CA PHE A 38 -13.86 2.44 -8.59
C PHE A 38 -12.73 3.44 -8.43
N GLU A 39 -13.02 4.64 -7.90
CA GLU A 39 -12.01 5.66 -7.66
C GLU A 39 -10.99 5.22 -6.61
N ILE A 40 -11.45 4.65 -5.49
CA ILE A 40 -10.56 4.10 -4.46
C ILE A 40 -9.71 2.95 -5.02
N PHE A 41 -10.28 2.11 -5.89
CA PHE A 41 -9.54 1.03 -6.54
C PHE A 41 -8.44 1.57 -7.45
N ILE A 42 -8.76 2.53 -8.32
CA ILE A 42 -7.80 3.18 -9.21
C ILE A 42 -6.70 3.88 -8.42
N LEU A 43 -7.08 4.63 -7.38
CA LEU A 43 -6.12 5.27 -6.48
C LEU A 43 -5.18 4.24 -5.86
N SER A 44 -5.70 3.14 -5.34
CA SER A 44 -4.92 2.06 -4.71
C SER A 44 -3.93 1.42 -5.70
N PHE A 45 -4.33 1.26 -6.96
CA PHE A 45 -3.44 0.76 -8.02
C PHE A 45 -2.27 1.72 -8.25
N PHE A 46 -2.53 3.01 -8.46
CA PHE A 46 -1.47 3.99 -8.72
C PHE A 46 -0.58 4.23 -7.51
N VAL A 47 -1.12 4.24 -6.29
CA VAL A 47 -0.31 4.31 -5.06
C VAL A 47 0.70 3.17 -5.02
N ASN A 48 0.27 1.93 -5.31
CA ASN A 48 1.20 0.80 -5.38
C ASN A 48 2.25 0.95 -6.49
N VAL A 49 1.88 1.49 -7.66
CA VAL A 49 2.83 1.78 -8.75
C VAL A 49 3.87 2.80 -8.29
N ILE A 50 3.45 3.90 -7.66
CA ILE A 50 4.36 4.93 -7.13
C ILE A 50 5.29 4.33 -6.07
N GLN A 51 4.76 3.55 -5.13
CA GLN A 51 5.58 2.86 -4.14
C GLN A 51 6.61 1.95 -4.79
N HIS A 52 6.23 1.21 -5.83
CA HIS A 52 7.16 0.36 -6.56
C HIS A 52 8.26 1.16 -7.26
N LEU A 53 7.91 2.28 -7.90
CA LEU A 53 8.86 3.17 -8.57
C LEU A 53 9.82 3.83 -7.58
N VAL A 54 9.31 4.36 -6.46
CA VAL A 54 10.13 5.00 -5.41
C VAL A 54 11.11 3.99 -4.80
N LYS A 55 10.68 2.73 -4.60
CA LYS A 55 11.55 1.64 -4.13
C LYS A 55 12.69 1.30 -5.11
N GLN A 56 12.64 1.71 -6.38
CA GLN A 56 13.77 1.54 -7.30
C GLN A 56 14.81 2.65 -7.19
N VAL A 57 14.45 3.82 -6.66
CA VAL A 57 15.30 5.03 -6.59
C VAL A 57 16.05 5.11 -5.24
N ILE A 58 16.40 3.96 -4.64
CA ILE A 58 16.92 3.90 -3.26
C ILE A 58 18.21 4.72 -3.10
N CYS A 59 18.15 5.73 -2.23
CA CYS A 59 19.31 6.44 -1.68
C CYS A 59 19.86 5.71 -0.45
N ALA A 60 21.13 5.95 -0.12
CA ALA A 60 21.83 5.33 1.02
C ALA A 60 21.21 5.67 2.40
N HIS A 61 20.37 6.70 2.49
CA HIS A 61 19.76 7.15 3.75
C HIS A 61 18.31 6.70 3.88
N PHE A 62 18.05 5.84 4.86
CA PHE A 62 16.73 5.27 5.16
C PHE A 62 15.62 6.31 5.40
N LEU A 63 15.86 7.32 6.24
CA LEU A 63 14.85 8.34 6.56
C LEU A 63 14.44 9.17 5.34
N ILE A 64 15.39 9.44 4.44
CA ILE A 64 15.13 10.19 3.20
C ILE A 64 14.21 9.38 2.29
N ASN A 65 14.41 8.06 2.18
CA ASN A 65 13.54 7.20 1.38
C ASN A 65 12.10 7.18 1.89
N VAL A 66 11.90 7.12 3.22
CA VAL A 66 10.55 7.16 3.83
C VAL A 66 9.87 8.51 3.55
N MET A 67 10.60 9.61 3.70
CA MET A 67 10.07 10.94 3.41
C MET A 67 9.69 11.10 1.95
N ILE A 68 10.54 10.66 1.02
CA ILE A 68 10.26 10.72 -0.43
C ILE A 68 9.01 9.89 -0.76
N GLU A 69 8.90 8.68 -0.24
CA GLU A 69 7.74 7.82 -0.50
C GLU A 69 6.45 8.46 0.03
N TYR A 70 6.45 8.92 1.28
CA TYR A 70 5.30 9.59 1.88
C TYR A 70 4.86 10.84 1.09
N PHE A 71 5.81 11.71 0.71
CA PHE A 71 5.48 12.91 -0.06
C PHE A 71 4.99 12.58 -1.48
N SER A 72 5.59 11.57 -2.13
CA SER A 72 5.16 11.14 -3.46
C SER A 72 3.72 10.64 -3.45
N ILE A 73 3.36 9.79 -2.47
CA ILE A 73 1.99 9.30 -2.30
C ILE A 73 1.05 10.46 -1.94
N SER A 74 1.45 11.34 -1.02
CA SER A 74 0.61 12.45 -0.57
C SER A 74 0.27 13.43 -1.69
N ILE A 75 1.27 13.81 -2.51
CA ILE A 75 1.08 14.67 -3.67
C ILE A 75 0.17 13.99 -4.68
N PHE A 76 0.35 12.70 -4.92
CA PHE A 76 -0.50 11.97 -5.86
C PHE A 76 -1.95 11.87 -5.38
N VAL A 77 -2.19 11.50 -4.11
CA VAL A 77 -3.54 11.42 -3.53
C VAL A 77 -4.22 12.79 -3.55
N PHE A 78 -3.46 13.85 -3.28
CA PHE A 78 -3.96 15.23 -3.39
C PHE A 78 -4.40 15.56 -4.82
N LEU A 79 -3.55 15.33 -5.82
CA LEU A 79 -3.86 15.58 -7.22
C LEU A 79 -5.05 14.74 -7.68
N TYR A 80 -5.06 13.45 -7.34
CA TYR A 80 -6.14 12.53 -7.65
C TYR A 80 -7.46 13.01 -7.05
N GLY A 81 -7.52 13.25 -5.74
CA GLY A 81 -8.73 13.70 -5.08
C GLY A 81 -9.19 15.08 -5.54
N TYR A 82 -8.31 15.93 -6.08
CA TYR A 82 -8.71 17.17 -6.75
C TYR A 82 -9.44 16.91 -8.07
N PHE A 83 -8.91 16.03 -8.93
CA PHE A 83 -9.56 15.68 -10.21
C PHE A 83 -10.91 14.97 -10.04
N VAL A 84 -11.04 14.24 -8.93
CA VAL A 84 -12.20 13.42 -8.61
C VAL A 84 -13.14 14.13 -7.62
N GLU A 85 -12.87 15.41 -7.32
CA GLU A 85 -13.70 16.29 -6.48
C GLU A 85 -13.97 15.79 -5.05
N TRP A 86 -13.07 14.97 -4.49
CA TRP A 86 -13.16 14.45 -3.12
C TRP A 86 -13.02 15.54 -2.05
N PHE A 87 -12.35 16.64 -2.37
CA PHE A 87 -12.06 17.70 -1.42
C PHE A 87 -12.89 18.95 -1.70
N PHE A 88 -13.57 19.45 -0.67
CA PHE A 88 -14.05 20.83 -0.68
C PHE A 88 -12.85 21.78 -0.75
N LYS A 89 -12.96 22.86 -1.53
CA LYS A 89 -11.90 23.87 -1.74
C LYS A 89 -11.20 24.37 -0.47
N SER A 90 -11.86 24.33 0.70
CA SER A 90 -11.31 24.78 1.98
C SER A 90 -10.51 23.72 2.75
N ASN A 91 -10.69 22.43 2.44
CA ASN A 91 -10.19 21.30 3.27
C ASN A 91 -9.14 20.43 2.56
N TRP A 92 -8.51 20.97 1.52
CA TRP A 92 -7.53 20.27 0.70
C TRP A 92 -6.31 19.74 1.48
N TRP A 93 -5.99 20.36 2.61
CA TRP A 93 -4.90 19.94 3.52
C TRP A 93 -5.20 18.62 4.26
N MET A 94 -6.49 18.23 4.38
CA MET A 94 -6.87 16.96 5.03
C MET A 94 -6.37 15.73 4.28
N ALA A 95 -6.07 15.86 2.98
CA ALA A 95 -5.45 14.80 2.18
C ALA A 95 -4.17 14.26 2.85
N PHE A 96 -3.30 15.15 3.36
CA PHE A 96 -2.06 14.75 4.03
C PHE A 96 -2.34 13.98 5.32
N VAL A 97 -3.37 14.37 6.07
CA VAL A 97 -3.77 13.67 7.32
C VAL A 97 -4.30 12.27 7.02
N TYR A 98 -5.16 12.14 6.00
CA TYR A 98 -5.70 10.84 5.59
C TYR A 98 -4.61 9.91 5.09
N VAL A 99 -3.68 10.42 4.28
CA VAL A 99 -2.53 9.63 3.81
C VAL A 99 -1.66 9.21 4.99
N ALA A 100 -1.37 10.08 5.95
CA ALA A 100 -0.56 9.73 7.12
C ALA A 100 -1.18 8.58 7.95
N ILE A 101 -2.50 8.65 8.20
CA ILE A 101 -3.21 7.62 8.98
C ILE A 101 -3.15 6.25 8.30
N VAL A 102 -3.15 6.18 6.97
CA VAL A 102 -3.08 4.91 6.22
C VAL A 102 -1.62 4.46 6.03
N TYR A 103 -0.73 5.40 5.72
CA TYR A 103 0.67 5.12 5.40
C TYR A 103 1.45 4.63 6.61
N VAL A 104 1.26 5.24 7.79
CA VAL A 104 2.03 4.87 8.99
C VAL A 104 1.81 3.39 9.40
N PRO A 105 0.57 2.89 9.55
CA PRO A 105 0.33 1.48 9.82
C PRO A 105 0.84 0.54 8.72
N ALA A 106 0.66 0.92 7.45
CA ALA A 106 1.15 0.13 6.32
C ALA A 106 2.69 0.00 6.36
N TYR A 107 3.38 1.10 6.67
CA TYR A 107 4.82 1.14 6.82
C TYR A 107 5.32 0.24 7.96
N PHE A 108 4.68 0.31 9.14
CA PHE A 108 5.02 -0.57 10.27
C PHE A 108 4.81 -2.05 9.94
N LEU A 109 3.74 -2.39 9.23
CA LEU A 109 3.48 -3.75 8.76
C LEU A 109 4.58 -4.23 7.80
N ASP A 110 5.01 -3.40 6.86
CA ASP A 110 6.10 -3.74 5.94
C ASP A 110 7.44 -3.89 6.68
N MET A 111 7.76 -2.99 7.61
CA MET A 111 9.01 -3.07 8.38
C MET A 111 9.08 -4.32 9.27
N ALA A 112 7.99 -4.67 9.96
CA ALA A 112 7.92 -5.88 10.78
C ALA A 112 8.21 -7.15 9.95
N VAL A 113 7.87 -7.12 8.67
CA VAL A 113 8.03 -8.25 7.74
C VAL A 113 9.45 -8.35 7.26
N VAL A 114 10.01 -7.23 6.79
CA VAL A 114 11.41 -7.20 6.35
C VAL A 114 12.32 -7.69 7.48
N LYS A 115 12.05 -7.30 8.73
CA LYS A 115 12.78 -7.78 9.90
C LYS A 115 12.65 -9.29 10.10
N LYS A 116 11.45 -9.85 9.93
CA LYS A 116 11.20 -11.29 10.05
C LYS A 116 11.89 -12.09 8.95
N ASP A 117 11.88 -11.58 7.72
CA ASP A 117 12.48 -12.24 6.56
C ASP A 117 14.02 -12.20 6.65
N ILE A 118 14.61 -11.08 7.12
CA ILE A 118 16.05 -11.01 7.43
C ILE A 118 16.44 -12.01 8.51
N HIS A 119 15.66 -12.10 9.59
CA HIS A 119 15.93 -13.08 10.66
C HIS A 119 15.88 -14.52 10.13
N TYR A 120 14.92 -14.82 9.26
CA TYR A 120 14.80 -16.13 8.65
C TYR A 120 16.00 -16.47 7.75
N ILE A 121 16.44 -15.52 6.92
CA ILE A 121 17.63 -15.68 6.07
C ILE A 121 18.89 -15.87 6.91
N ASN A 122 19.08 -15.06 7.96
CA ASN A 122 20.24 -15.16 8.85
C ASN A 122 20.28 -16.50 9.59
N ALA A 123 19.13 -16.99 10.07
CA ALA A 123 19.03 -18.31 10.70
C ALA A 123 19.44 -19.44 9.75
N GLN A 124 18.99 -19.40 8.47
CA GLN A 124 19.42 -20.38 7.48
C GLN A 124 20.91 -20.31 7.15
N LEU A 125 21.48 -19.10 7.07
CA LEU A 125 22.91 -18.92 6.82
C LEU A 125 23.75 -19.48 7.98
N GLU A 126 23.29 -19.30 9.20
CA GLU A 126 23.98 -19.79 10.40
C GLU A 126 23.93 -21.33 10.49
N GLU A 127 22.80 -21.96 10.16
CA GLU A 127 22.69 -23.43 10.06
C GLU A 127 23.63 -24.00 8.99
N ARG A 128 23.68 -23.37 7.80
CA ARG A 128 24.60 -23.78 6.72
C ARG A 128 26.05 -23.65 7.15
N ARG A 129 26.41 -22.58 7.85
CA ARG A 129 27.76 -22.37 8.37
C ARG A 129 28.15 -23.44 9.40
N LYS A 130 27.27 -23.75 10.36
CA LYS A 130 27.49 -24.79 11.37
C LYS A 130 27.63 -26.19 10.76
N ASN A 131 26.94 -26.48 9.66
CA ASN A 131 27.09 -27.74 8.94
C ASN A 131 28.40 -27.82 8.16
N ASN A 132 28.89 -26.72 7.59
CA ASN A 132 30.18 -26.68 6.91
C ASN A 132 31.38 -26.73 7.88
N GLU A 133 31.25 -26.23 9.11
CA GLU A 133 32.30 -26.32 10.14
C GLU A 133 32.39 -27.71 10.80
N LYS A 134 31.42 -28.60 10.56
CA LYS A 134 31.38 -29.99 11.06
C LYS A 134 31.92 -31.03 10.07
N ILE A 135 32.31 -30.61 8.86
CA ILE A 135 32.93 -31.45 7.81
C ILE A 135 34.43 -31.15 7.79
#